data_AF-Q8VT02-F1
#
_entry.id   AF-Q8VT02-F1
#
_cell.length_a   1.000
_cell.length_b   1.000
_cell.length_c   1.000
_cell.angle_alpha   90.00
_cell.angle_beta   90.00
_cell.angle_gamma   90.00
#
_symmetry.space_group_name_H-M   'P 1'
#
loop_
_entity.id
_entity.type
_entity.pdbx_description
1 polymer ?
#
loop_
_entity_poly.entity_id
_entity_poly.type
_entity_poly.pdbx_seq_one_letter_code
_entity_poly.pdbx_strand_id
1 'polypeptide(L)'
;MDALNYIPFAGVQTLLLFLIIKIILDIKFNFKDYLFTFGIIILSVIMFNYFGNKILPVIVIILFLFFYKKIKLYSFLAVLMSNLVLYFTNYLSVTLFLYTRRVINNDTISLIIHFVAFVCIAFILAYLLKFLFNKLTQSYLSLNKKYITIITIVLLLSFVFFYIISQTDMSASDSLSLYAILLVALIVFLSVVILIMSTFTLREMKYKRNLEEIETYYEYTLRI
;
A
#
# COMPACT_ATOMS: atom_id res chain seq x y z
N MET A 1 9.03 24.15 -10.56
CA MET A 1 9.15 22.76 -10.04
C MET A 1 9.28 21.75 -11.19
N ASP A 2 9.83 22.15 -12.35
CA ASP A 2 10.01 21.26 -13.52
C ASP A 2 11.10 20.20 -13.33
N ALA A 3 11.92 20.34 -12.28
CA ALA A 3 13.04 19.46 -11.98
C ALA A 3 12.70 18.22 -11.12
N LEU A 4 11.42 17.91 -10.87
CA LEU A 4 11.02 16.65 -10.22
C LEU A 4 10.23 15.72 -11.16
N ASN A 5 9.95 16.17 -12.39
CA ASN A 5 9.32 15.39 -13.45
C ASN A 5 10.34 14.52 -14.20
N TYR A 6 11.22 13.86 -13.45
CA TYR A 6 12.19 12.97 -14.03
C TYR A 6 11.50 11.68 -14.47
N ILE A 7 11.45 11.46 -15.78
CA ILE A 7 11.18 10.19 -16.46
C ILE A 7 11.76 8.96 -15.70
N PRO A 8 13.00 8.99 -15.15
CA PRO A 8 13.51 7.86 -14.37
C PRO A 8 12.80 7.64 -13.02
N PHE A 9 12.19 8.65 -12.40
CA PHE A 9 11.43 8.51 -11.16
C PHE A 9 10.20 7.62 -11.36
N ALA A 10 9.46 7.80 -12.47
CA ALA A 10 8.32 6.95 -12.79
C ALA A 10 8.72 5.48 -12.99
N GLY A 11 9.86 5.23 -13.65
CA GLY A 11 10.41 3.89 -13.81
C GLY A 11 10.85 3.26 -12.48
N VAL A 12 11.52 4.03 -11.62
CA VAL A 12 11.93 3.58 -10.27
C VAL A 12 10.71 3.30 -9.40
N GLN A 13 9.68 4.14 -9.45
CA GLN A 13 8.45 3.97 -8.68
C GLN A 13 7.70 2.70 -9.09
N THR A 14 7.56 2.44 -10.39
CA THR A 14 6.91 1.20 -10.86
C THR A 14 7.74 -0.04 -10.56
N LEU A 15 9.06 0.04 -10.66
CA LEU A 15 9.96 -1.02 -10.22
C LEU A 15 9.78 -1.31 -8.72
N LEU A 16 9.72 -0.26 -7.89
CA LEU A 16 9.49 -0.40 -6.46
C LEU A 16 8.11 -1.00 -6.14
N LEU A 17 7.05 -0.68 -6.88
CA LEU A 17 5.75 -1.35 -6.72
C LEU A 17 5.89 -2.87 -6.81
N PHE A 18 6.58 -3.37 -7.86
CA PHE A 18 6.81 -4.80 -8.02
C PHE A 18 7.66 -5.41 -6.90
N LEU A 19 8.73 -4.72 -6.50
CA LEU A 19 9.61 -5.22 -5.44
C LEU A 19 8.92 -5.24 -4.08
N ILE A 20 8.14 -4.21 -3.74
CA ILE A 20 7.38 -4.12 -2.49
C ILE A 20 6.36 -5.26 -2.44
N ILE A 21 5.60 -5.49 -3.52
CA ILE A 21 4.63 -6.60 -3.57
C ILE A 21 5.34 -7.95 -3.41
N LYS A 22 6.48 -8.13 -4.06
CA LYS A 22 7.31 -9.35 -3.94
C LYS A 22 7.75 -9.57 -2.48
N ILE A 23 8.21 -8.52 -1.80
CA ILE A 23 8.67 -8.59 -0.41
C ILE A 23 7.50 -8.90 0.53
N ILE A 24 6.38 -8.18 0.41
CA ILE A 24 5.21 -8.35 1.29
C ILE A 24 4.65 -9.76 1.21
N LEU A 25 4.53 -10.33 0.00
CA LEU A 25 3.89 -11.62 -0.23
C LEU A 25 4.84 -12.82 -0.37
N ASP A 26 6.15 -12.58 -0.30
CA ASP A 26 7.21 -13.60 -0.41
C ASP A 26 7.10 -14.49 -1.66
N ILE A 27 6.76 -13.89 -2.81
CA ILE A 27 6.49 -14.62 -4.06
C ILE A 27 7.79 -14.91 -4.80
N LYS A 28 7.94 -16.15 -5.28
CA LYS A 28 8.99 -16.51 -6.23
C LYS A 28 8.59 -16.09 -7.66
N PHE A 29 9.41 -15.27 -8.30
CA PHE A 29 9.26 -14.90 -9.71
C PHE A 29 10.05 -15.85 -10.60
N ASN A 30 9.40 -16.33 -11.66
CA ASN A 30 10.05 -17.07 -12.75
C ASN A 30 10.62 -16.08 -13.76
N PHE A 31 11.52 -16.55 -14.63
CA PHE A 31 12.14 -15.71 -15.68
C PHE A 31 11.11 -14.98 -16.56
N LYS A 32 10.02 -15.66 -16.93
CA LYS A 32 8.91 -15.06 -17.69
C LYS A 32 8.25 -13.89 -16.95
N ASP A 33 8.13 -13.98 -15.62
CA ASP A 33 7.53 -12.91 -14.82
C ASP A 33 8.42 -11.66 -14.82
N TYR A 34 9.74 -11.83 -14.74
CA TYR A 34 10.68 -10.71 -14.84
C TYR A 34 10.59 -10.00 -16.19
N LEU A 35 10.42 -10.75 -17.29
CA LEU A 35 10.25 -10.18 -18.62
C LEU A 35 8.96 -9.37 -18.73
N PHE A 36 7.86 -9.85 -18.14
CA PHE A 36 6.61 -9.08 -18.04
C PHE A 36 6.76 -7.84 -17.17
N THR A 37 7.42 -7.93 -16.01
CA THR A 37 7.66 -6.74 -15.16
C THR A 37 8.46 -5.68 -15.88
N PHE A 38 9.47 -6.08 -16.65
CA PHE A 38 10.29 -5.15 -17.44
C PHE A 38 9.46 -4.47 -18.54
N GLY A 39 8.61 -5.22 -19.23
CA GLY A 39 7.66 -4.66 -20.20
C GLY A 39 6.70 -3.64 -19.58
N ILE A 40 6.18 -3.91 -18.38
CA ILE A 40 5.28 -2.99 -17.65
C ILE A 40 6.03 -1.73 -17.22
N ILE A 41 7.29 -1.84 -16.79
CA ILE A 41 8.12 -0.67 -16.44
C ILE A 41 8.32 0.21 -17.66
N ILE A 42 8.72 -0.34 -18.81
CA ILE A 42 8.89 0.44 -20.05
C ILE A 42 7.58 1.11 -20.44
N LEU A 43 6.47 0.36 -20.44
CA LEU A 43 5.15 0.90 -20.76
C LEU A 43 4.75 2.04 -19.82
N SER A 44 5.06 1.92 -18.53
CA SER A 44 4.76 2.94 -17.53
C SER A 44 5.51 4.23 -17.78
N VAL A 45 6.79 4.17 -18.16
CA VAL A 45 7.61 5.33 -18.46
C VAL A 45 7.11 6.04 -19.72
N ILE A 46 6.79 5.27 -20.77
CA ILE A 46 6.22 5.83 -22.01
C ILE A 46 4.89 6.52 -21.72
N MET A 47 3.99 5.85 -21.01
CA MET A 47 2.67 6.39 -20.71
C MET A 47 2.73 7.62 -19.78
N PHE A 48 3.67 7.64 -18.83
CA PHE A 48 3.91 8.80 -17.99
C PHE A 48 4.32 10.03 -18.79
N ASN A 49 5.12 9.85 -19.86
CA ASN A 49 5.55 10.95 -20.72
C ASN A 49 4.37 11.64 -21.43
N TYR A 50 3.32 10.89 -21.79
CA TYR A 50 2.14 11.43 -22.48
C TYR A 50 1.04 11.93 -21.54
N PHE A 51 0.80 11.24 -20.43
CA PHE A 51 -0.36 11.48 -19.55
C PHE A 51 0.02 12.07 -18.18
N GLY A 52 1.31 12.19 -17.87
CA GLY A 52 1.83 12.65 -16.58
C GLY A 52 1.32 11.81 -15.42
N ASN A 53 1.07 12.45 -14.27
CA ASN A 53 0.59 11.78 -13.05
C ASN A 53 -0.78 11.10 -13.20
N LYS A 54 -1.57 11.44 -14.23
CA LYS A 54 -2.91 10.87 -14.45
C LYS A 54 -2.88 9.38 -14.82
N ILE A 55 -1.72 8.84 -15.18
CA ILE A 55 -1.56 7.44 -15.60
C ILE A 55 -1.59 6.44 -14.43
N LEU A 56 -1.37 6.90 -13.20
CA LEU A 56 -1.17 6.05 -12.03
C LEU A 56 -2.31 5.01 -11.84
N PRO A 57 -3.61 5.36 -11.97
CA PRO A 57 -4.70 4.38 -11.85
C PRO A 57 -4.66 3.30 -12.94
N VAL A 58 -4.23 3.65 -14.16
CA VAL A 58 -4.11 2.69 -15.27
C VAL A 58 -3.01 1.67 -14.97
N ILE A 59 -1.87 2.12 -14.44
CA ILE A 59 -0.77 1.24 -14.02
C ILE A 59 -1.25 0.29 -12.90
N VAL A 60 -2.03 0.80 -11.95
CA VAL A 60 -2.59 -0.03 -10.86
C VAL A 60 -3.53 -1.10 -11.39
N ILE A 61 -4.36 -0.80 -12.39
CA ILE A 61 -5.23 -1.80 -13.04
C ILE A 61 -4.40 -2.89 -13.74
N ILE A 62 -3.34 -2.51 -14.46
CA ILE A 62 -2.43 -3.46 -15.12
C ILE A 62 -1.76 -4.36 -14.08
N LEU A 63 -1.32 -3.79 -12.95
CA LEU A 63 -0.72 -4.55 -11.84
C LEU A 63 -1.72 -5.51 -11.21
N PHE A 64 -2.98 -5.10 -11.01
CA PHE A 64 -4.02 -6.01 -10.53
C PHE A 64 -4.17 -7.22 -11.45
N LEU A 65 -4.30 -7.00 -12.76
CA LEU A 65 -4.45 -8.08 -13.74
C LEU A 65 -3.24 -9.03 -13.73
N PHE A 66 -2.03 -8.48 -13.67
CA PHE A 66 -0.80 -9.28 -13.62
C PHE A 66 -0.73 -10.16 -12.37
N PHE A 67 -0.92 -9.58 -11.19
CA PHE A 67 -0.81 -10.31 -9.92
C PHE A 67 -2.03 -11.19 -9.63
N TYR A 68 -3.21 -10.89 -10.20
CA TYR A 68 -4.41 -11.71 -10.05
C TYR A 68 -4.19 -13.12 -10.58
N LYS A 69 -3.45 -13.26 -11.70
CA LYS A 69 -3.10 -14.56 -12.28
C LYS A 69 -2.31 -15.46 -11.33
N LYS A 70 -1.54 -14.88 -10.41
CA LYS A 70 -0.72 -15.63 -9.45
C LYS A 70 -1.40 -15.87 -8.10
N ILE A 71 -2.11 -14.87 -7.56
CA ILE A 71 -2.47 -14.82 -6.13
C ILE A 71 -3.98 -14.57 -5.93
N LYS A 72 -4.74 -14.56 -7.02
CA LYS A 72 -6.20 -14.35 -7.02
C LYS A 72 -6.55 -13.05 -6.27
N LEU A 73 -7.48 -13.10 -5.31
CA LEU A 73 -8.02 -11.92 -4.62
C LEU A 73 -7.00 -11.20 -3.72
N TYR A 74 -5.97 -11.88 -3.22
CA TYR A 74 -4.92 -11.25 -2.40
C TYR A 74 -4.04 -10.28 -3.19
N SER A 75 -4.06 -10.38 -4.54
CA SER A 75 -3.44 -9.42 -5.45
C SER A 75 -3.92 -8.00 -5.19
N PHE A 76 -5.25 -7.81 -5.02
CA PHE A 76 -5.83 -6.49 -4.84
C PHE A 76 -5.31 -5.82 -3.56
N LEU A 77 -5.27 -6.58 -2.47
CA LEU A 77 -4.78 -6.09 -1.19
C LEU A 77 -3.30 -5.68 -1.29
N ALA A 78 -2.45 -6.53 -1.86
CA ALA A 78 -1.02 -6.26 -1.93
C ALA A 78 -0.67 -5.08 -2.85
N VAL A 79 -1.32 -4.97 -4.01
CA VAL A 79 -1.11 -3.85 -4.93
C VAL A 79 -1.57 -2.54 -4.28
N LEU A 80 -2.72 -2.49 -3.63
CA LEU A 80 -3.18 -1.28 -2.92
C LEU A 80 -2.24 -0.91 -1.76
N MET A 81 -1.82 -1.88 -0.95
CA MET A 81 -0.87 -1.65 0.13
C MET A 81 0.47 -1.11 -0.38
N SER A 82 1.01 -1.67 -1.47
CA SER A 82 2.26 -1.17 -2.05
C SER A 82 2.16 0.28 -2.55
N ASN A 83 0.99 0.70 -3.04
CA ASN A 83 0.76 2.08 -3.45
C ASN A 83 0.74 3.02 -2.23
N LEU A 84 0.07 2.63 -1.14
CA LEU A 84 0.08 3.40 0.10
C LEU A 84 1.49 3.56 0.69
N VAL A 85 2.30 2.49 0.64
CA VAL A 85 3.71 2.56 1.02
C VAL A 85 4.45 3.63 0.22
N LEU A 86 4.25 3.68 -1.09
CA LEU A 86 4.94 4.64 -1.94
C LEU A 86 4.43 6.08 -1.74
N TYR A 87 3.15 6.29 -1.48
CA TYR A 87 2.64 7.61 -1.10
C TYR A 87 3.25 8.11 0.22
N PHE A 88 3.38 7.24 1.21
CA PHE A 88 4.01 7.58 2.49
C PHE A 88 5.53 7.82 2.32
N THR A 89 6.19 6.96 1.54
CA THR A 89 7.61 7.12 1.20
C THR A 89 7.86 8.43 0.46
N ASN A 90 7.00 8.78 -0.51
CA ASN A 90 7.11 10.02 -1.27
C ASN A 90 7.07 11.22 -0.33
N TYR A 91 6.07 11.27 0.56
CA TYR A 91 5.97 12.34 1.55
C TYR A 91 7.22 12.47 2.45
N LEU A 92 7.71 11.36 3.00
CA LEU A 92 8.93 11.37 3.82
C LEU A 92 10.17 11.80 3.02
N SER A 93 10.30 11.34 1.78
CA SER A 93 11.43 11.70 0.93
C SER A 93 11.39 13.15 0.45
N VAL A 94 10.20 13.73 0.21
CA VAL A 94 10.02 15.13 -0.19
C VAL A 94 10.26 16.06 0.99
N THR A 95 9.79 15.71 2.19
CA THR A 95 10.10 16.48 3.41
C THR A 95 11.60 16.49 3.69
N LEU A 96 12.28 15.35 3.53
CA LEU A 96 13.74 15.28 3.59
C LEU A 96 14.41 16.14 2.51
N PHE A 97 13.94 16.10 1.26
CA PHE A 97 14.48 16.92 0.18
C PHE A 97 14.40 18.43 0.47
N LEU A 98 13.26 18.89 0.98
CA LEU A 98 13.07 20.30 1.34
C LEU A 98 14.00 20.71 2.49
N TYR A 99 14.25 19.81 3.44
CA TYR A 99 15.20 20.04 4.52
C TYR A 99 16.65 20.09 4.01
N THR A 100 17.07 19.11 3.21
CA THR A 100 18.44 19.04 2.68
C THR A 100 18.74 20.20 1.74
N ARG A 101 17.76 20.66 0.97
CA ARG A 101 17.89 21.83 0.09
C ARG A 101 18.22 23.09 0.89
N ARG A 102 17.59 23.29 2.05
CA ARG A 102 17.86 24.43 2.95
C ARG A 102 19.27 24.39 3.54
N VAL A 103 19.85 23.21 3.73
CA VAL A 103 21.16 23.03 4.38
C VAL A 103 22.32 23.05 3.37
N ILE A 104 22.19 22.31 2.26
CA ILE A 104 23.31 22.01 1.36
C ILE A 104 23.40 22.98 0.17
N ASN A 105 22.36 23.81 -0.06
CA ASN A 105 22.29 24.85 -1.10
C ASN A 105 22.78 24.43 -2.51
N ASN A 106 22.70 23.12 -2.81
CA ASN A 106 22.99 22.52 -4.10
C ASN A 106 21.86 21.55 -4.46
N ASP A 107 21.11 21.89 -5.50
CA ASP A 107 19.91 21.17 -5.91
C ASP A 107 20.21 19.75 -6.41
N THR A 108 21.37 19.51 -7.03
CA THR A 108 21.75 18.18 -7.56
C THR A 108 22.03 17.18 -6.44
N ILE A 109 22.79 17.60 -5.42
CA ILE A 109 23.13 16.77 -4.25
C ILE A 109 21.87 16.47 -3.44
N SER A 110 21.02 17.47 -3.23
CA SER A 110 19.74 17.30 -2.54
C SER A 110 18.84 16.27 -3.25
N LEU A 111 18.83 16.28 -4.58
CA LEU A 111 18.05 15.34 -5.39
C LEU A 111 18.59 13.91 -5.31
N ILE A 112 19.90 13.71 -5.35
CA ILE A 112 20.52 12.39 -5.15
C ILE A 112 20.14 11.83 -3.77
N ILE A 113 20.24 12.65 -2.72
CA ILE A 113 19.86 12.25 -1.36
C ILE A 113 18.38 11.86 -1.31
N HIS A 114 17.51 12.62 -1.97
CA HIS A 114 16.09 12.31 -2.08
C HIS A 114 15.83 10.93 -2.72
N PHE A 115 16.45 10.63 -3.86
CA PHE A 115 16.30 9.35 -4.55
C PHE A 115 16.77 8.18 -3.69
N VAL A 116 17.94 8.30 -3.06
CA VAL A 116 18.48 7.26 -2.18
C VAL A 116 17.57 7.05 -0.98
N ALA A 117 17.13 8.14 -0.34
CA ALA A 117 16.20 8.08 0.79
C ALA A 117 14.88 7.41 0.40
N PHE A 118 14.32 7.74 -0.76
CA PHE A 118 13.07 7.16 -1.26
C PHE A 118 13.18 5.64 -1.38
N VAL A 119 14.24 5.11 -2.00
CA VAL A 119 14.45 3.67 -2.14
C VAL A 119 14.66 2.99 -0.77
N CYS A 120 15.49 3.57 0.10
CA CYS A 120 15.77 3.02 1.42
C CYS A 120 14.51 2.96 2.30
N ILE A 121 13.76 4.06 2.37
CA ILE A 121 12.53 4.15 3.16
C ILE A 121 11.48 3.17 2.63
N ALA A 122 11.34 3.03 1.31
CA ALA A 122 10.42 2.08 0.69
C ALA A 122 10.73 0.63 1.11
N PHE A 123 11.99 0.23 1.11
CA PHE A 123 12.38 -1.12 1.56
C PHE A 123 12.13 -1.34 3.05
N ILE A 124 12.48 -0.37 3.91
CA ILE A 124 12.23 -0.46 5.35
C ILE A 124 10.73 -0.68 5.61
N LEU A 125 9.87 0.13 4.98
CA LEU A 125 8.42 0.02 5.11
C LEU A 125 7.89 -1.32 4.56
N ALA A 126 8.42 -1.81 3.44
CA ALA A 126 8.03 -3.09 2.86
C ALA A 126 8.31 -4.27 3.82
N TYR A 127 9.48 -4.28 4.47
CA TYR A 127 9.81 -5.32 5.46
C TYR A 127 8.95 -5.21 6.72
N LEU A 128 8.65 -3.99 7.19
CA LEU A 128 7.75 -3.77 8.32
C LEU A 128 6.33 -4.29 7.99
N LEU A 129 5.84 -4.03 6.78
CA LEU A 129 4.58 -4.57 6.28
C LEU A 129 4.61 -6.09 6.09
N LYS A 130 5.71 -6.69 5.63
CA LYS A 130 5.86 -8.14 5.56
C LYS A 130 5.67 -8.77 6.94
N PHE A 131 6.30 -8.19 7.97
CA PHE A 131 6.15 -8.64 9.34
C PHE A 131 4.69 -8.54 9.84
N LEU A 132 4.03 -7.40 9.58
CA LEU A 132 2.61 -7.21 9.90
C LEU A 132 1.70 -8.20 9.14
N PHE A 133 1.95 -8.39 7.84
CA PHE A 133 1.14 -9.26 6.98
C PHE A 133 1.24 -10.71 7.44
N ASN A 134 2.44 -11.19 7.76
CA ASN A 134 2.62 -12.55 8.30
C ASN A 134 1.84 -12.76 9.61
N LYS A 135 1.88 -11.80 10.53
CA LYS A 135 1.07 -11.84 11.76
C LYS A 135 -0.44 -11.80 11.48
N LEU A 136 -0.87 -11.01 10.49
CA LEU A 136 -2.28 -10.94 10.09
C LEU A 136 -2.76 -12.25 9.47
N THR A 137 -1.97 -12.90 8.61
CA THR A 137 -2.32 -14.18 7.99
C THR A 137 -2.41 -15.34 9.00
N GLN A 138 -1.65 -15.26 10.10
CA GLN A 138 -1.77 -16.22 11.20
C GLN A 138 -3.00 -15.97 12.07
N SER A 139 -3.59 -14.77 12.01
CA SER A 139 -4.82 -14.46 12.73
C SER A 139 -6.02 -15.05 12.01
N TYR A 140 -6.90 -15.70 12.78
CA TYR A 140 -8.18 -16.26 12.32
C TYR A 140 -9.07 -15.24 11.59
N LEU A 141 -8.88 -13.93 11.83
CA LEU A 141 -9.55 -12.85 11.11
C LEU A 141 -9.30 -12.86 9.60
N SER A 142 -8.09 -13.24 9.18
CA SER A 142 -7.71 -13.24 7.76
C SER A 142 -8.37 -14.36 6.94
N LEU A 143 -8.93 -15.38 7.60
CA LEU A 143 -9.66 -16.46 6.93
C LEU A 143 -11.09 -16.06 6.55
N ASN A 144 -11.64 -15.01 7.16
CA ASN A 144 -12.98 -14.54 6.85
C ASN A 144 -12.98 -13.71 5.56
N LYS A 145 -13.63 -14.23 4.51
CA LYS A 145 -13.77 -13.54 3.20
C LYS A 145 -14.39 -12.14 3.35
N LYS A 146 -15.36 -11.96 4.26
CA LYS A 146 -16.01 -10.66 4.50
C LYS A 146 -15.03 -9.62 5.05
N TYR A 147 -14.12 -10.06 5.92
CA TYR A 147 -13.09 -9.21 6.52
C TYR A 147 -12.09 -8.73 5.46
N ILE A 148 -11.58 -9.64 4.62
CA ILE A 148 -10.68 -9.27 3.51
C ILE A 148 -11.37 -8.28 2.56
N THR A 149 -12.64 -8.52 2.19
CA THR A 149 -13.36 -7.62 1.28
C THR A 149 -13.52 -6.20 1.86
N ILE A 150 -13.84 -6.07 3.15
CA ILE A 150 -13.99 -4.77 3.80
C ILE A 150 -12.66 -4.03 3.83
N ILE A 151 -11.56 -4.72 4.18
CA ILE A 151 -10.22 -4.12 4.16
C ILE A 151 -9.85 -3.66 2.75
N THR A 152 -10.11 -4.46 1.73
CA THR A 152 -9.81 -4.05 0.35
C THR A 152 -10.61 -2.82 -0.09
N ILE A 153 -11.87 -2.68 0.33
CA ILE A 153 -12.69 -1.48 0.03
C ILE A 153 -12.09 -0.25 0.72
N VAL A 154 -11.72 -0.37 2.00
CA VAL A 154 -11.12 0.74 2.77
C VAL A 154 -9.79 1.16 2.14
N LEU A 155 -8.96 0.19 1.74
CA LEU A 155 -7.70 0.45 1.05
C LEU A 155 -7.91 1.12 -0.33
N LEU A 156 -8.94 0.71 -1.07
CA LEU A 156 -9.28 1.31 -2.35
C LEU A 156 -9.75 2.76 -2.20
N LEU A 157 -10.58 3.03 -1.18
CA LEU A 157 -11.00 4.40 -0.85
C LEU A 157 -9.79 5.27 -0.49
N SER A 158 -8.88 4.74 0.33
CA SER A 158 -7.63 5.40 0.69
C SER A 158 -6.76 5.69 -0.54
N PHE A 159 -6.63 4.74 -1.44
CA PHE A 159 -5.89 4.94 -2.69
C PHE A 159 -6.48 6.06 -3.55
N VAL A 160 -7.80 6.08 -3.75
CA VAL A 160 -8.48 7.14 -4.51
C VAL A 160 -8.26 8.50 -3.85
N PHE A 161 -8.34 8.56 -2.53
CA PHE A 161 -8.14 9.78 -1.77
C PHE A 161 -6.72 10.33 -1.93
N PHE A 162 -5.69 9.49 -1.77
CA PHE A 162 -4.29 9.89 -1.98
C PHE A 162 -4.00 10.26 -3.43
N TYR A 163 -4.61 9.58 -4.39
CA TYR A 163 -4.48 9.91 -5.79
C TYR A 163 -4.98 11.32 -6.08
N ILE A 164 -6.17 11.69 -5.59
CA ILE A 164 -6.73 13.04 -5.76
C ILE A 164 -5.78 14.09 -5.18
N ILE A 165 -5.28 13.87 -3.96
CA ILE A 165 -4.36 14.79 -3.30
C ILE A 165 -3.04 14.91 -4.09
N SER A 166 -2.51 13.80 -4.60
CA SER A 166 -1.28 13.80 -5.39
C SER A 166 -1.40 14.57 -6.71
N GLN A 167 -2.62 14.86 -7.18
CA GLN A 167 -2.87 15.70 -8.35
C GLN A 167 -3.00 17.19 -8.01
N THR A 168 -3.15 17.54 -6.73
CA THR A 168 -3.22 18.95 -6.32
C THR A 168 -1.83 19.57 -6.34
N ASP A 169 -1.72 20.78 -6.91
CA ASP A 169 -0.44 21.46 -7.08
C ASP A 169 0.20 21.76 -5.72
N MET A 170 1.33 21.09 -5.47
CA MET A 170 2.08 21.22 -4.21
C MET A 170 3.02 22.44 -4.17
N SER A 171 2.75 23.48 -4.96
CA SER A 171 3.64 24.65 -5.09
C SER A 171 3.55 25.62 -3.90
N ALA A 172 2.48 25.58 -3.12
CA ALA A 172 2.34 26.37 -1.90
C ALA A 172 2.87 25.60 -0.68
N SER A 173 3.55 26.27 0.25
CA SER A 173 3.97 25.67 1.55
C SER A 173 2.80 25.05 2.32
N ASP A 174 1.59 25.59 2.13
CA ASP A 174 0.35 25.11 2.74
C ASP A 174 -0.10 23.74 2.19
N SER A 175 0.38 23.34 1.01
CA SER A 175 0.03 22.05 0.42
C SER A 175 0.68 20.87 1.14
N LEU A 176 1.91 21.04 1.64
CA LEU A 176 2.65 19.99 2.34
C LEU A 176 2.07 19.76 3.74
N SER A 177 1.63 20.84 4.41
CA SER A 177 0.94 20.75 5.70
C SER A 177 -0.47 20.15 5.52
N LEU A 178 -1.21 20.52 4.46
CA LEU A 178 -2.47 19.85 4.10
C LEU A 178 -2.26 18.36 3.85
N TYR A 179 -1.24 17.98 3.09
CA TYR A 179 -0.89 16.58 2.86
C TYR A 179 -0.61 15.85 4.18
N ALA A 180 0.15 16.47 5.09
CA ALA A 180 0.46 15.92 6.41
C ALA A 180 -0.80 15.69 7.26
N ILE A 181 -1.67 16.70 7.36
CA ILE A 181 -2.92 16.65 8.12
C ILE A 181 -3.82 15.54 7.58
N LEU A 182 -3.97 15.47 6.26
CA LEU A 182 -4.79 14.45 5.60
C LEU A 182 -4.22 13.05 5.78
N LEU A 183 -2.90 12.90 5.72
CA LEU A 183 -2.23 11.63 5.96
C LEU A 183 -2.44 11.14 7.40
N VAL A 184 -2.33 12.05 8.38
CA VAL A 184 -2.62 11.73 9.80
C VAL A 184 -4.09 11.37 9.98
N ALA A 185 -5.01 12.15 9.42
CA ALA A 185 -6.46 11.88 9.50
C ALA A 185 -6.81 10.50 8.94
N LEU A 186 -6.18 10.12 7.82
CA LEU A 186 -6.38 8.82 7.21
C LEU A 186 -5.78 7.67 8.05
N ILE A 187 -4.60 7.85 8.63
CA ILE A 187 -4.02 6.83 9.54
C ILE A 187 -4.93 6.61 10.75
N VAL A 188 -5.46 7.70 11.34
CA VAL A 188 -6.41 7.63 12.44
C VAL A 188 -7.69 6.91 12.01
N PHE A 189 -8.27 7.29 10.87
CA PHE A 189 -9.46 6.64 10.32
C PHE A 189 -9.24 5.13 10.10
N LEU A 190 -8.13 4.76 9.46
CA LEU A 190 -7.80 3.37 9.16
C LEU A 190 -7.56 2.57 10.46
N SER A 191 -6.95 3.18 11.46
CA SER A 191 -6.77 2.59 12.80
C SER A 191 -8.11 2.33 13.50
N VAL A 192 -9.04 3.27 13.45
CA VAL A 192 -10.39 3.12 14.02
C VAL A 192 -11.14 1.98 13.32
N VAL A 193 -11.09 1.90 12.00
CA VAL A 193 -11.72 0.81 11.24
C VAL A 193 -11.14 -0.55 11.65
N ILE A 194 -9.81 -0.66 11.79
CA ILE A 194 -9.16 -1.89 12.25
C ILE A 194 -9.62 -2.26 13.67
N LEU A 195 -9.68 -1.31 14.60
CA LEU A 195 -10.14 -1.55 15.97
C LEU A 195 -11.59 -2.05 16.00
N ILE A 196 -12.49 -1.38 15.27
CA ILE A 196 -13.90 -1.79 15.16
C ILE A 196 -13.98 -3.23 14.63
N MET A 197 -13.31 -3.52 13.51
CA MET A 197 -13.35 -4.84 12.91
C MET A 197 -12.73 -5.93 13.80
N SER A 198 -11.67 -5.60 14.55
CA SER A 198 -11.07 -6.48 15.54
C SER A 198 -12.04 -6.83 16.67
N THR A 199 -12.79 -5.84 17.19
CA THR A 199 -13.79 -6.09 18.24
C THR A 199 -14.98 -6.91 17.74
N PHE A 200 -15.47 -6.66 16.51
CA PHE A 200 -16.57 -7.44 15.93
C PHE A 200 -16.21 -8.90 15.73
N THR A 201 -15.02 -9.16 15.22
CA THR A 201 -14.53 -10.52 14.97
C THR A 201 -14.24 -11.27 16.27
N LEU A 202 -13.70 -10.61 17.29
CA LEU A 202 -13.58 -11.17 18.65
C LEU A 202 -14.94 -11.53 19.25
N ARG A 203 -15.97 -10.69 19.05
CA ARG A 203 -17.33 -10.97 19.50
C ARG A 203 -17.94 -12.16 18.75
N GLU A 204 -17.77 -12.24 17.44
CA GLU A 204 -18.27 -13.35 16.64
C GLU A 204 -17.64 -14.69 17.06
N MET A 205 -16.34 -14.72 17.35
CA MET A 205 -15.65 -15.92 17.84
C MET A 205 -16.14 -16.36 19.22
N LYS A 206 -16.30 -15.41 20.16
CA LYS A 206 -16.89 -15.71 21.48
C LYS A 206 -18.30 -16.24 21.37
N TYR A 207 -19.11 -15.66 20.47
CA TYR A 207 -20.48 -16.07 20.25
C TYR A 207 -20.58 -17.51 19.71
N LYS A 208 -19.76 -17.87 18.71
CA LYS A 208 -19.73 -19.25 18.18
C LYS A 208 -19.30 -20.27 19.23
N ARG A 209 -18.24 -19.97 19.99
CA ARG A 209 -17.77 -20.86 21.06
C ARG A 209 -18.85 -21.09 22.13
N ASN A 210 -19.53 -20.03 22.54
CA ASN A 210 -20.60 -20.14 23.53
C ASN A 210 -21.80 -20.94 22.99
N LEU A 211 -22.12 -20.84 21.69
CA LEU A 211 -23.17 -21.65 21.06
C LEU A 211 -22.79 -23.14 21.02
N GLU A 212 -21.55 -23.47 20.65
CA GLU A 212 -21.05 -24.84 20.66
C GLU A 212 -21.07 -25.44 22.08
N GLU A 213 -20.67 -24.66 23.09
CA GLU A 213 -20.78 -25.05 24.49
C GLU A 213 -22.24 -25.36 24.87
N ILE A 214 -23.19 -24.49 24.51
CA ILE A 214 -24.63 -24.67 24.78
C ILE A 214 -25.18 -25.93 24.08
N GLU A 215 -24.89 -26.13 22.80
CA GLU A 215 -25.32 -27.33 22.05
C GLU A 215 -24.78 -28.61 22.70
N THR A 216 -23.52 -28.60 23.11
CA THR A 216 -22.91 -29.73 23.83
C THR A 216 -23.67 -30.02 25.14
N TYR A 217 -24.00 -28.99 25.93
CA TYR A 217 -24.79 -29.17 27.15
C TYR A 217 -26.21 -29.71 26.88
N TYR A 218 -26.86 -29.27 25.79
CA TYR A 218 -28.15 -29.80 25.38
C TYR A 218 -28.07 -31.27 24.94
N GLU A 219 -27.04 -31.67 24.19
CA GLU A 219 -26.86 -33.07 23.81
C GLU A 219 -26.63 -33.98 25.02
N TYR A 220 -25.86 -33.51 26.02
CA TYR A 220 -25.65 -34.26 27.25
C TYR A 220 -26.92 -34.41 28.09
N THR A 221 -27.79 -33.39 28.13
CA THR A 221 -29.05 -33.45 28.89
C THR A 221 -30.15 -34.25 28.18
N LEU A 222 -30.19 -34.26 26.85
CA LEU A 222 -31.13 -35.07 26.07
C LEU A 222 -30.79 -36.58 26.05
N ARG A 223 -29.55 -36.96 26.39
CA ARG A 223 -29.12 -38.37 26.50
C ARG A 223 -29.40 -39.00 27.87
N ILE A 224 -29.80 -38.21 28.87
CA ILE A 224 -30.19 -38.67 30.21
C ILE A 224 -31.71 -38.85 30.25
#